data_AF-A0A0G1T1S5-F1
#
_entry.id   AF-A0A0G1T1S5-F1
#
_cell.length_a   1.000
_cell.length_b   1.000
_cell.length_c   1.000
_cell.angle_alpha   90.00
_cell.angle_beta   90.00
_cell.angle_gamma   90.00
#
_symmetry.space_group_name_H-M   'P 1'
#
loop_
_entity.id
_entity.type
_entity.pdbx_description
1 polymer ?
#
loop_
_entity_poly.entity_id
_entity_poly.type
_entity_poly.pdbx_seq_one_letter_code
_entity_poly.pdbx_strand_id
1 'polypeptide(L)'
;MKDLYSRITADAVSVLNGMETLKPEVKRRAIALMQNADFRKEVKEGWDQDTLRGVRDPDHEVQERKWARGLAQRVLTEVSSESSAQ
;
A
#
# COMPACT_ATOMS: atom_id res chain seq x y z
N MET A 1 9.87 -15.37 9.60
CA MET A 1 9.84 -13.89 9.43
C MET A 1 8.59 -13.53 8.65
N LYS A 2 7.83 -12.49 9.03
CA LYS A 2 6.74 -11.99 8.18
C LYS A 2 7.35 -11.40 6.90
N ASP A 3 6.78 -11.76 5.75
CA ASP A 3 7.14 -11.22 4.42
C ASP A 3 7.07 -9.68 4.44
N LEU A 4 7.98 -8.99 3.76
CA LEU A 4 8.08 -7.51 3.74
C LEU A 4 6.73 -6.89 3.36
N TYR A 5 6.06 -7.49 2.38
CA TYR A 5 4.72 -7.08 1.97
C TYR A 5 3.71 -7.16 3.09
N SER A 6 3.70 -8.24 3.88
CA SER A 6 2.77 -8.36 5.00
C SER A 6 3.00 -7.30 6.08
N ARG A 7 4.23 -6.82 6.28
CA ARG A 7 4.52 -5.69 7.18
C ARG A 7 4.00 -4.38 6.62
N ILE A 8 4.37 -4.07 5.38
CA ILE A 8 3.98 -2.81 4.71
C ILE A 8 2.46 -2.73 4.55
N THR A 9 1.77 -3.82 4.23
CA THR A 9 0.30 -3.86 4.17
C THR A 9 -0.34 -3.58 5.53
N ALA A 10 0.19 -4.13 6.63
CA ALA A 10 -0.34 -3.86 7.96
C ALA A 10 -0.21 -2.37 8.35
N ASP A 11 0.92 -1.75 7.98
CA ASP A 11 1.14 -0.33 8.18
C ASP A 11 0.26 0.53 7.28
N ALA A 12 0.09 0.15 6.00
CA ALA A 12 -0.81 0.82 5.07
C ALA A 12 -2.26 0.78 5.55
N VAL A 13 -2.72 -0.36 6.10
CA VAL A 13 -4.05 -0.48 6.73
C VAL A 13 -4.16 0.46 7.94
N SER A 14 -3.12 0.57 8.76
CA SER A 14 -3.10 1.51 9.89
C SER A 14 -3.21 2.96 9.43
N VAL A 15 -2.51 3.33 8.35
CA VAL A 15 -2.62 4.66 7.71
C VAL A 15 -4.04 4.93 7.23
N LEU A 16 -4.64 4.00 6.49
CA LEU A 16 -6.02 4.15 5.99
C LEU A 16 -7.04 4.26 7.12
N ASN A 17 -6.86 3.49 8.20
CA ASN A 17 -7.74 3.55 9.37
C ASN A 17 -7.63 4.90 10.09
N GLY A 18 -6.44 5.47 10.19
CA GLY A 18 -6.19 6.81 10.77
C GLY A 18 -6.73 7.98 9.95
N MET A 19 -7.19 7.76 8.71
CA MET A 19 -7.82 8.81 7.91
C MET A 19 -9.31 8.91 8.24
N GLU A 20 -9.69 9.84 9.12
CA GLU A 20 -11.08 10.03 9.58
C GLU A 20 -12.03 10.49 8.47
N THR A 21 -11.52 11.22 7.47
CA THR A 21 -12.30 11.75 6.35
C THR A 21 -12.69 10.69 5.30
N LEU A 22 -12.12 9.49 5.39
CA LEU A 22 -12.33 8.42 4.44
C LEU A 22 -13.59 7.63 4.77
N LYS A 23 -14.50 7.53 3.78
CA LYS A 23 -15.73 6.74 3.91
C LYS A 23 -15.40 5.27 4.25
N PRO A 24 -16.16 4.61 5.15
CA PRO A 24 -15.90 3.21 5.53
C PRO A 24 -15.92 2.23 4.35
N GLU A 25 -16.71 2.50 3.32
CA GLU A 25 -16.77 1.70 2.09
C GLU A 25 -15.46 1.77 1.30
N VAL A 26 -14.88 2.96 1.16
CA VAL A 26 -13.60 3.17 0.47
C VAL A 26 -12.48 2.46 1.25
N LYS A 27 -12.49 2.53 2.59
CA LYS A 27 -11.55 1.77 3.43
C LYS A 27 -11.67 0.26 3.19
N ARG A 28 -12.89 -0.28 3.14
CA ARG A 28 -13.13 -1.72 2.87
C ARG A 28 -12.64 -2.13 1.49
N ARG A 29 -12.97 -1.37 0.44
CA ARG A 29 -12.50 -1.62 -0.93
C ARG A 29 -10.97 -1.55 -1.02
N ALA A 30 -10.36 -0.56 -0.37
CA ALA A 30 -8.92 -0.40 -0.31
C ALA A 30 -8.23 -1.61 0.36
N ILE A 31 -8.76 -2.06 1.50
CA ILE A 31 -8.23 -3.24 2.21
C ILE A 31 -8.40 -4.50 1.35
N ALA A 32 -9.53 -4.66 0.67
CA ALA A 32 -9.78 -5.79 -0.22
C ALA A 32 -8.82 -5.80 -1.42
N LEU A 33 -8.55 -4.64 -2.02
CA LEU A 33 -7.59 -4.52 -3.11
C LEU A 33 -6.16 -4.92 -2.68
N MET A 34 -5.74 -4.54 -1.46
CA MET A 34 -4.45 -4.98 -0.90
C MET A 34 -4.38 -6.49 -0.62
N GLN A 35 -5.52 -7.18 -0.54
CA GLN A 35 -5.57 -8.64 -0.38
C GLN A 35 -5.68 -9.38 -1.72
N ASN A 36 -5.96 -8.66 -2.81
CA ASN A 36 -6.02 -9.23 -4.16
C ASN A 36 -4.63 -9.74 -4.59
N ALA A 37 -4.60 -10.94 -5.18
CA ALA A 37 -3.36 -11.62 -5.54
C ALA A 37 -2.59 -10.92 -6.67
N ASP A 38 -3.30 -10.41 -7.68
CA ASP A 38 -2.71 -9.74 -8.83
C ASP A 38 -2.14 -8.38 -8.42
N PHE A 39 -2.91 -7.61 -7.63
CA PHE A 39 -2.43 -6.34 -7.08
C PHE A 39 -1.21 -6.54 -6.17
N ARG A 40 -1.22 -7.58 -5.32
CA ARG A 40 -0.06 -7.95 -4.50
C ARG A 40 1.17 -8.28 -5.34
N LYS A 41 1.00 -9.02 -6.42
CA LYS A 41 2.09 -9.38 -7.33
C LYS A 41 2.68 -8.12 -7.98
N GLU A 42 1.84 -7.25 -8.50
CA GLU A 42 2.26 -6.00 -9.14
C GLU A 42 3.01 -5.07 -8.18
N VAL A 43 2.50 -4.90 -6.95
CA VAL A 43 3.15 -4.08 -5.93
C VAL A 43 4.51 -4.65 -5.55
N LYS A 44 4.63 -5.98 -5.41
CA LYS A 44 5.91 -6.64 -5.12
C LYS A 44 6.92 -6.45 -6.25
N GLU A 45 6.50 -6.58 -7.51
CA GLU A 45 7.35 -6.35 -8.68
C GLU A 45 7.81 -4.88 -8.77
N GLY A 46 6.93 -3.93 -8.44
CA GLY A 46 7.27 -2.51 -8.38
C GLY A 46 8.24 -2.16 -7.26
N TRP A 47 8.07 -2.76 -6.08
CA TRP A 47 9.04 -2.60 -5.00
C TRP A 47 10.38 -3.24 -5.31
N ASP A 48 10.44 -4.39 -5.97
CA ASP A 48 11.73 -4.99 -6.33
C ASP A 48 12.56 -4.00 -7.17
N GLN A 49 11.93 -3.25 -8.07
CA GLN A 49 12.58 -2.20 -8.86
C GLN A 49 12.98 -0.95 -8.03
N ASP A 50 12.14 -0.50 -7.10
CA ASP A 50 12.43 0.66 -6.23
C ASP A 50 13.39 0.34 -5.07
N THR A 51 13.30 -0.86 -4.50
CA THR A 51 14.22 -1.41 -3.50
C THR A 51 15.61 -1.51 -4.10
N LEU A 52 15.76 -2.03 -5.34
CA LEU A 52 17.04 -2.07 -6.06
C LEU A 52 17.64 -0.68 -6.33
N ARG A 53 16.82 0.36 -6.51
CA ARG A 53 17.29 1.76 -6.66
C ARG A 53 17.54 2.47 -5.32
N GLY A 54 16.89 2.03 -4.25
CA GLY A 54 16.87 2.67 -2.94
C GLY A 54 17.82 2.09 -1.88
N VAL A 55 18.64 1.06 -2.20
CA VAL A 55 19.65 0.47 -1.29
C VAL A 55 20.86 1.42 -1.03
N ARG A 56 20.58 2.69 -0.72
CA ARG A 56 21.54 3.65 -0.18
C ARG A 56 21.00 4.44 1.03
N ASP A 57 19.79 4.13 1.51
CA ASP A 57 19.25 4.72 2.75
C ASP A 57 19.56 3.79 3.94
N PRO A 58 20.33 4.23 4.97
CA PRO A 58 20.73 3.37 6.08
C PRO A 58 19.57 3.05 7.06
N ASP A 59 18.41 3.68 6.92
CA ASP A 59 17.26 3.52 7.83
C ASP A 59 16.10 2.76 7.16
N HIS A 60 16.04 1.47 7.45
CA HIS A 60 15.04 0.56 6.90
C HIS A 60 13.62 0.87 7.39
N GLU A 61 13.46 1.40 8.61
CA GLU A 61 12.14 1.71 9.16
C GLU A 61 11.51 2.92 8.45
N VAL A 62 12.32 3.93 8.14
CA VAL A 62 11.88 5.10 7.37
C VAL A 62 11.42 4.68 5.97
N GLN A 63 12.12 3.73 5.34
CA GLN A 63 11.76 3.21 4.02
C GLN A 63 10.46 2.40 4.06
N GLU A 64 10.29 1.50 5.03
CA GLU A 64 9.04 0.73 5.21
C GLU A 64 7.82 1.66 5.40
N ARG A 65 7.96 2.74 6.17
CA ARG A 65 6.89 3.75 6.34
C ARG A 65 6.58 4.52 5.05
N LYS A 66 7.60 4.87 4.25
CA LYS A 66 7.38 5.51 2.93
C LYS A 66 6.61 4.58 2.01
N TRP A 67 6.98 3.30 1.95
CA TRP A 67 6.26 2.31 1.16
C TRP A 67 4.83 2.09 1.66
N ALA A 68 4.59 2.05 2.96
CA ALA A 68 3.24 1.91 3.52
C ALA A 68 2.34 3.09 3.13
N ARG A 69 2.85 4.32 3.20
CA ARG A 69 2.13 5.51 2.75
C ARG A 69 1.88 5.51 1.25
N GLY A 70 2.90 5.16 0.45
CA GLY A 70 2.78 5.06 -1.00
C GLY A 70 1.75 4.00 -1.42
N LEU A 71 1.74 2.84 -0.75
CA LEU A 71 0.76 1.79 -0.96
C LEU A 71 -0.65 2.27 -0.61
N ALA A 72 -0.85 2.90 0.55
CA ALA A 72 -2.14 3.45 0.95
C ALA A 72 -2.67 4.48 -0.07
N GLN A 73 -1.81 5.39 -0.54
CA GLN A 73 -2.18 6.38 -1.56
C GLN A 73 -2.55 5.73 -2.88
N ARG A 74 -1.73 4.79 -3.38
CA ARG A 74 -1.99 4.08 -4.64
C ARG A 74 -3.33 3.36 -4.60
N VAL A 75 -3.59 2.62 -3.53
CA VAL A 75 -4.84 1.88 -3.35
C VAL A 75 -6.05 2.83 -3.32
N LEU A 76 -5.93 3.99 -2.68
CA LEU A 76 -6.98 5.00 -2.68
C LEU A 76 -7.23 5.58 -4.07
N THR A 77 -6.18 5.80 -4.86
CA THR A 77 -6.29 6.22 -6.26
C THR A 77 -7.04 5.18 -7.09
N GLU A 78 -6.64 3.91 -7.03
CA GLU A 78 -7.30 2.82 -7.77
C GLU A 78 -8.79 2.71 -7.43
N VAL A 79 -9.13 2.65 -6.13
CA VAL A 79 -10.53 2.54 -5.67
C VAL A 79 -11.36 3.76 -6.07
N SER A 80 -10.75 4.95 -6.14
CA SER A 80 -11.43 6.18 -6.57
C SER A 80 -11.62 6.23 -8.09
N SER A 81 -10.65 5.73 -8.87
CA SER A 81 -10.73 5.61 -10.32
C SER A 81 -11.81 4.60 -10.74
N GLU A 82 -11.88 3.44 -10.08
CA GLU A 82 -12.94 2.46 -10.33
C GLU A 82 -14.34 3.00 -9.99
N SER A 83 -14.44 3.82 -8.94
CA SER A 83 -15.72 4.46 -8.57
C SER A 83 -16.16 5.57 -9.52
N SER A 84 -15.27 6.07 -10.39
CA SER A 84 -15.56 7.11 -11.37
C SER A 84 -15.80 6.55 -12.78
N ALA A 85 -15.52 5.26 -12.99
CA ALA A 85 -15.67 4.56 -14.27
C ALA A 85 -16.99 3.78 -14.40
N GLN A 86 -17.87 3.85 -13.39
CA GLN A 86 -19.22 3.26 -13.36
C GLN A 86 -20.29 4.33 -13.47
#